data_AF-A0A101GHU4-F1
#
_entry.id   AF-A0A101GHU4-F1
#
_cell.length_a   1.000
_cell.length_b   1.000
_cell.length_c   1.000
_cell.angle_alpha   90.00
_cell.angle_beta   90.00
_cell.angle_gamma   90.00
#
_symmetry.space_group_name_H-M   'P 1'
#
loop_
_entity.id
_entity.type
_entity.pdbx_description
1 polymer ?
#
loop_
_entity_poly.entity_id
_entity_poly.type
_entity_poly.pdbx_seq_one_letter_code
_entity_poly.pdbx_strand_id
1 'polypeptide(L)'
;MFGKSVSKRGLSERMKKEMPMRTPKELIESRAKIINISAMQDLLEKTRAVNRMLQSKKSTGSHNFQKLAKLLCEQSTANVYMIDRQGRILGYGWTSEYDCDIMENLLESGYMPEEYVDKLNEINESVLNHTDHGLCAYSNEPCTYSNKHVVYVPINGGGERLGTLILARFGYPFDTRDLVLGEYLATVVGLEILHDRARQIEKRAHENLVVQMALRALSYSEVESIKHIVRELGSEEGVVVASKVADEAGVTRSVIVNALRKLESAGIIESRSLGMKGTYVKILNPLFMERIGFPED
;
A
#
# COMPACT_ATOMS: atom_id res chain seq x y z
N MET A 1 0.47 56.00 -63.77
CA MET A 1 0.04 54.69 -64.32
C MET A 1 1.30 53.92 -64.71
N PHE A 2 1.68 52.94 -63.89
CA PHE A 2 1.67 51.48 -64.21
C PHE A 2 2.60 51.12 -65.39
N GLY A 3 3.60 50.24 -65.29
CA GLY A 3 4.12 49.41 -64.21
C GLY A 3 5.46 48.80 -64.67
N LYS A 4 6.43 48.66 -63.75
CA LYS A 4 7.69 47.95 -64.01
C LYS A 4 7.49 46.47 -63.70
N SER A 5 7.69 45.61 -64.70
CA SER A 5 7.83 44.16 -64.55
C SER A 5 9.18 43.85 -63.89
N VAL A 6 9.17 43.46 -62.62
CA VAL A 6 10.35 43.03 -61.86
C VAL A 6 10.13 41.61 -61.34
N SER A 7 11.07 40.74 -61.71
CA SER A 7 11.51 39.50 -61.04
C SER A 7 10.47 38.44 -60.65
N LYS A 8 10.32 37.41 -61.49
CA LYS A 8 9.96 36.04 -61.06
C LYS A 8 11.23 35.23 -60.74
N ARG A 9 12.09 35.71 -59.86
CA ARG A 9 13.12 34.89 -59.18
C ARG A 9 13.15 35.26 -57.72
N GLY A 10 12.75 34.32 -56.88
CA GLY A 10 12.76 34.48 -55.43
C GLY A 10 11.37 34.33 -54.86
N LEU A 11 10.88 33.09 -54.78
CA LEU A 11 9.86 32.66 -53.81
C LEU A 11 9.65 31.12 -53.74
N SER A 12 10.57 30.29 -54.26
CA SER A 12 10.45 28.82 -54.20
C SER A 12 11.64 28.07 -53.59
N GLU A 13 12.67 28.76 -53.10
CA GLU A 13 13.85 28.11 -52.47
C GLU A 13 13.91 28.35 -50.94
N ARG A 14 12.74 28.36 -50.30
CA ARG A 14 12.63 28.03 -48.87
C ARG A 14 11.96 26.67 -48.70
N MET A 15 12.34 25.70 -49.53
CA MET A 15 12.09 24.30 -49.23
C MET A 15 13.08 23.87 -48.16
N LYS A 16 12.55 23.68 -46.95
CA LYS A 16 13.00 22.70 -45.94
C LYS A 16 14.47 22.28 -46.09
N LYS A 17 15.39 23.07 -45.53
CA LYS A 17 16.67 22.53 -45.09
C LYS A 17 16.37 21.66 -43.88
N GLU A 18 15.88 20.44 -44.11
CA GLU A 18 15.98 19.37 -43.14
C GLU A 18 17.46 19.25 -42.81
N MET A 19 17.83 19.66 -41.61
CA MET A 19 19.16 19.39 -41.08
C MET A 19 19.33 17.87 -41.14
N PRO A 20 20.33 17.32 -41.85
CA PRO A 20 20.54 15.89 -41.80
C PRO A 20 20.92 15.56 -40.37
N MET A 21 20.02 14.93 -39.62
CA MET A 21 20.38 14.24 -38.38
C MET A 21 21.36 13.14 -38.77
N ARG A 22 22.66 13.47 -38.79
CA ARG A 22 23.74 12.51 -38.90
C ARG A 22 23.91 11.88 -37.53
N THR A 23 22.94 11.08 -37.10
CA THR A 23 23.16 10.17 -35.98
C THR A 23 24.30 9.24 -36.41
N PRO A 24 25.44 9.20 -35.69
CA PRO A 24 26.55 8.32 -36.03
C PRO A 24 26.05 6.89 -36.22
N LYS A 25 26.42 6.25 -37.35
CA LYS A 25 25.98 4.87 -37.67
C LYS A 25 26.33 3.89 -36.54
N GLU A 26 27.46 4.10 -35.89
CA GLU A 26 27.94 3.37 -34.71
C GLU A 26 26.93 3.39 -33.54
N LEU A 27 26.18 4.49 -33.34
CA LEU A 27 25.15 4.57 -32.30
C LEU A 27 23.87 3.80 -32.67
N ILE A 28 23.59 3.61 -33.96
CA ILE A 28 22.44 2.83 -34.43
C ILE A 28 22.78 1.34 -34.42
N GLU A 29 24.01 0.99 -34.82
CA GLU A 29 24.50 -0.38 -34.93
C GLU A 29 24.83 -1.00 -33.57
N SER A 30 25.19 -0.19 -32.56
CA SER A 30 25.43 -0.65 -31.18
C SER A 30 24.15 -1.04 -30.41
N ARG A 31 22.96 -0.66 -30.92
CA ARG A 31 21.71 -1.02 -30.25
C ARG A 31 21.35 -2.47 -30.58
N ALA A 32 21.15 -3.27 -29.53
CA ALA A 32 20.65 -4.63 -29.69
C ALA A 32 19.35 -4.63 -30.51
N LYS A 33 19.30 -5.45 -31.56
CA LYS A 33 18.13 -5.56 -32.44
C LYS A 33 17.03 -6.33 -31.72
N ILE A 34 15.81 -5.78 -31.72
CA ILE A 34 14.63 -6.49 -31.24
C ILE A 34 14.22 -7.50 -32.30
N ILE A 35 14.42 -8.78 -32.02
CA ILE A 35 14.13 -9.88 -32.96
C ILE A 35 12.62 -10.11 -33.06
N ASN A 36 11.89 -10.00 -31.95
CA ASN A 36 10.44 -10.16 -31.90
C ASN A 36 9.75 -8.87 -31.43
N ILE A 37 9.34 -8.05 -32.40
CA ILE A 37 8.69 -6.75 -32.14
C ILE A 37 7.34 -6.94 -31.45
N SER A 38 6.56 -7.94 -31.86
CA SER A 38 5.23 -8.20 -31.29
C SER A 38 5.32 -8.58 -29.81
N ALA A 39 6.26 -9.45 -29.44
CA ALA A 39 6.52 -9.82 -28.04
C ALA A 39 6.91 -8.62 -27.17
N MET A 40 7.70 -7.69 -27.73
CA MET A 40 8.11 -6.48 -27.01
C MET A 40 6.97 -5.46 -26.88
N GLN A 41 6.11 -5.37 -27.90
CA GLN A 41 4.89 -4.55 -27.85
C GLN A 41 3.91 -5.07 -26.79
N ASP A 42 3.74 -6.40 -26.68
CA ASP A 42 2.93 -7.03 -25.63
C ASP A 42 3.44 -6.66 -24.22
N LEU A 43 4.75 -6.80 -23.97
CA LEU A 43 5.37 -6.41 -22.71
C LEU A 43 5.18 -4.91 -22.41
N LEU A 44 5.29 -4.05 -23.42
CA LEU A 44 5.05 -2.61 -23.26
C LEU A 44 3.59 -2.31 -22.89
N GLU A 45 2.62 -2.99 -23.51
CA GLU A 45 1.21 -2.81 -23.15
C GLU A 45 0.89 -3.30 -21.74
N LYS A 46 1.47 -4.44 -21.33
CA LYS A 46 1.37 -4.96 -19.96
C LYS A 46 1.93 -3.98 -18.93
N THR A 47 3.13 -3.44 -19.17
CA THR A 47 3.72 -2.43 -18.27
C THR A 47 2.92 -1.13 -18.23
N ARG A 48 2.30 -0.71 -19.34
CA ARG A 48 1.38 0.43 -19.38
C ARG A 48 0.08 0.17 -18.62
N ALA A 49 -0.48 -1.03 -18.71
CA ALA A 49 -1.68 -1.40 -17.96
C ALA A 49 -1.46 -1.29 -16.45
N VAL A 50 -0.34 -1.83 -15.97
CA VAL A 50 0.10 -1.71 -14.57
C VAL A 50 0.23 -0.24 -14.17
N ASN A 51 0.93 0.57 -14.98
CA ASN A 51 1.09 2.00 -14.69
C ASN A 51 -0.24 2.75 -14.58
N ARG A 52 -1.18 2.49 -15.50
CA ARG A 52 -2.52 3.10 -15.45
C ARG A 52 -3.23 2.75 -14.15
N MET A 53 -3.10 1.51 -13.70
CA MET A 53 -3.71 1.06 -12.44
C MET A 53 -3.14 1.83 -11.24
N LEU A 54 -1.82 1.98 -11.15
CA LEU A 54 -1.16 2.75 -10.09
C LEU A 54 -1.51 4.24 -10.11
N GLN A 55 -1.66 4.81 -11.31
CA GLN A 55 -1.97 6.22 -11.49
C GLN A 55 -3.44 6.55 -11.24
N SER A 56 -4.35 5.56 -11.29
CA SER A 56 -5.80 5.73 -11.12
C SER A 56 -6.26 6.09 -9.69
N LYS A 57 -5.35 6.63 -8.87
CA LYS A 57 -5.48 6.97 -7.45
C LYS A 57 -6.85 7.57 -7.07
N LYS A 58 -7.76 6.69 -6.66
CA LYS A 58 -8.95 7.02 -5.84
C LYS A 58 -9.18 6.10 -4.65
N SER A 59 -8.46 4.98 -4.52
CA SER A 59 -8.57 4.10 -3.34
C SER A 59 -7.32 4.16 -2.46
N THR A 60 -7.52 4.62 -1.23
CA THR A 60 -6.59 4.54 -0.11
C THR A 60 -6.60 3.12 0.49
N GLY A 61 -5.43 2.62 0.93
CA GLY A 61 -5.29 1.42 1.77
C GLY A 61 -5.05 0.07 1.07
N SER A 62 -5.06 -1.00 1.88
CA SER A 62 -4.79 -2.42 1.55
C SER A 62 -5.53 -2.97 0.31
N HIS A 63 -6.65 -2.36 -0.06
CA HIS A 63 -7.40 -2.67 -1.29
C HIS A 63 -6.60 -2.49 -2.59
N ASN A 64 -5.43 -1.82 -2.55
CA ASN A 64 -4.57 -1.64 -3.71
C ASN A 64 -3.76 -2.90 -4.05
N PHE A 65 -3.28 -3.67 -3.05
CA PHE A 65 -2.47 -4.87 -3.31
C PHE A 65 -3.27 -5.99 -3.94
N GLN A 66 -4.51 -6.23 -3.48
CA GLN A 66 -5.38 -7.23 -4.08
C GLN A 66 -5.73 -6.91 -5.54
N LYS A 67 -6.02 -5.63 -5.84
CA LYS A 67 -6.27 -5.19 -7.23
C LYS A 67 -5.03 -5.38 -8.11
N LEU A 68 -3.85 -5.07 -7.56
CA LEU A 68 -2.58 -5.28 -8.26
C LEU A 68 -2.44 -6.76 -8.57
N ALA A 69 -2.49 -7.62 -7.56
CA ALA A 69 -2.33 -9.06 -7.73
C ALA A 69 -3.28 -9.66 -8.78
N LYS A 70 -4.56 -9.23 -8.81
CA LYS A 70 -5.50 -9.63 -9.86
C LYS A 70 -5.09 -9.16 -11.25
N LEU A 71 -4.71 -7.89 -11.40
CA LEU A 71 -4.20 -7.40 -12.68
C LEU A 71 -2.96 -8.18 -13.12
N LEU A 72 -2.04 -8.48 -12.20
CA LEU A 72 -0.84 -9.25 -12.50
C LEU A 72 -1.17 -10.67 -12.95
N CYS A 73 -2.13 -11.29 -12.28
CA CYS A 73 -2.63 -12.61 -12.63
C CYS A 73 -3.17 -12.63 -14.07
N GLU A 74 -3.96 -11.62 -14.45
CA GLU A 74 -4.48 -11.48 -15.81
C GLU A 74 -3.36 -11.24 -16.84
N GLN A 75 -2.41 -10.35 -16.55
CA GLN A 75 -1.35 -9.98 -17.50
C GLN A 75 -0.27 -11.06 -17.67
N SER A 76 -0.02 -11.86 -16.63
CA SER A 76 0.99 -12.92 -16.63
C SER A 76 0.42 -14.31 -16.91
N THR A 77 -0.92 -14.45 -16.98
CA THR A 77 -1.61 -15.74 -17.11
C THR A 77 -1.10 -16.77 -16.10
N ALA A 78 -0.85 -16.31 -14.88
CA ALA A 78 -0.24 -17.08 -13.80
C ALA A 78 -0.90 -16.71 -12.48
N ASN A 79 -0.92 -17.65 -11.53
CA ASN A 79 -1.29 -17.34 -10.16
C ASN A 79 -0.24 -16.40 -9.56
N VAL A 80 -0.70 -15.37 -8.86
CA VAL A 80 0.16 -14.35 -8.26
C VAL A 80 -0.09 -14.30 -6.77
N TYR A 81 1.00 -14.29 -5.99
CA TYR A 81 0.95 -14.08 -4.55
C TYR A 81 1.97 -13.03 -4.16
N MET A 82 1.55 -12.11 -3.30
CA MET A 82 2.39 -11.08 -2.73
C MET A 82 2.40 -11.28 -1.23
N ILE A 83 3.59 -11.54 -0.68
CA ILE A 83 3.75 -11.76 0.76
C ILE A 83 4.75 -10.79 1.34
N ASP A 84 4.56 -10.39 2.59
CA ASP A 84 5.58 -9.65 3.34
C ASP A 84 6.65 -10.60 3.91
N ARG A 85 7.65 -10.02 4.57
CA ARG A 85 8.76 -10.76 5.17
C ARG A 85 8.34 -11.72 6.28
N GLN A 86 7.19 -11.48 6.91
CA GLN A 86 6.60 -12.32 7.96
C GLN A 86 5.68 -13.41 7.39
N GLY A 87 5.50 -13.47 6.06
CA GLY A 87 4.64 -14.44 5.40
C GLY A 87 3.18 -14.02 5.32
N ARG A 88 2.82 -12.80 5.76
CA ARG A 88 1.46 -12.30 5.60
C ARG A 88 1.16 -12.07 4.13
N ILE A 89 0.01 -12.54 3.70
CA ILE A 89 -0.45 -12.39 2.32
C ILE A 89 -1.02 -10.98 2.14
N LEU A 90 -0.31 -10.14 1.38
CA LEU A 90 -0.71 -8.77 1.07
C LEU A 90 -1.78 -8.72 -0.02
N GLY A 91 -1.72 -9.66 -0.97
CA GLY A 91 -2.68 -9.81 -2.06
C GLY A 91 -2.37 -11.01 -2.92
N TYR A 92 -3.39 -11.54 -3.59
CA TYR A 92 -3.27 -12.69 -4.47
C TYR A 92 -4.21 -12.60 -5.68
N GLY A 93 -3.92 -13.38 -6.71
CA GLY A 93 -4.77 -13.58 -7.88
C GLY A 93 -4.66 -15.02 -8.36
N TRP A 94 -5.80 -15.62 -8.69
CA TRP A 94 -5.89 -16.97 -9.23
C TRP A 94 -6.46 -16.96 -10.65
N THR A 95 -5.89 -17.80 -11.50
CA THR A 95 -6.54 -18.21 -12.74
C THR A 95 -7.66 -19.20 -12.39
N SER A 96 -8.80 -19.10 -13.08
CA SER A 96 -10.06 -19.80 -12.77
C SER A 96 -10.01 -21.34 -12.82
N GLU A 97 -8.90 -21.91 -13.22
CA GLU A 97 -8.70 -23.35 -13.41
C GLU A 97 -7.85 -24.00 -12.29
N TYR A 98 -7.50 -23.22 -11.26
CA TYR A 98 -6.68 -23.68 -10.14
C TYR A 98 -7.54 -24.09 -8.95
N ASP A 99 -7.33 -25.31 -8.46
CA ASP A 99 -8.06 -25.90 -7.33
C ASP A 99 -7.06 -26.61 -6.39
N CYS A 100 -6.81 -26.03 -5.22
CA CYS A 100 -5.81 -26.53 -4.28
C CYS A 100 -6.22 -26.20 -2.85
N ASP A 101 -6.81 -27.19 -2.16
CA ASP A 101 -7.30 -27.09 -0.77
C ASP A 101 -6.24 -26.53 0.19
N ILE A 102 -4.97 -26.95 0.03
CA ILE A 102 -3.87 -26.48 0.89
C ILE A 102 -3.70 -24.96 0.74
N MET A 103 -3.68 -24.46 -0.50
CA MET A 103 -3.53 -23.03 -0.73
C MET A 103 -4.79 -22.27 -0.32
N GLU A 104 -5.98 -22.80 -0.56
CA GLU A 104 -7.23 -22.16 -0.11
C GLU A 104 -7.23 -21.94 1.40
N ASN A 105 -6.86 -22.96 2.19
CA ASN A 105 -6.70 -22.85 3.64
C ASN A 105 -5.66 -21.79 4.05
N LEU A 106 -4.54 -21.68 3.32
CA LEU A 106 -3.52 -20.66 3.58
C LEU A 106 -4.00 -19.24 3.23
N LEU A 107 -4.81 -19.10 2.19
CA LEU A 107 -5.43 -17.83 1.83
C LEU A 107 -6.48 -17.39 2.87
N GLU A 108 -7.24 -18.33 3.43
CA GLU A 108 -8.18 -18.07 4.52
C GLU A 108 -7.47 -17.65 5.81
N SER A 109 -6.36 -18.31 6.15
CA SER A 109 -5.54 -17.92 7.31
C SER A 109 -4.84 -16.57 7.09
N GLY A 110 -4.55 -16.22 5.84
CA GLY A 110 -3.85 -15.00 5.44
C GLY A 110 -2.34 -15.05 5.62
N TYR A 111 -1.77 -16.23 5.92
CA TYR A 111 -0.34 -16.42 6.18
C TYR A 111 0.20 -17.66 5.47
N MET A 112 1.42 -17.53 4.93
CA MET A 112 2.20 -18.64 4.40
C MET A 112 2.89 -19.43 5.53
N PRO A 113 3.22 -20.73 5.32
CA PRO A 113 3.95 -21.53 6.31
C PRO A 113 5.33 -20.95 6.61
N GLU A 114 5.74 -20.96 7.88
CA GLU A 114 7.01 -20.36 8.35
C GLU A 114 8.23 -20.91 7.61
N GLU A 115 8.34 -22.25 7.50
CA GLU A 115 9.45 -22.89 6.76
C GLU A 115 9.54 -22.46 5.30
N TYR A 116 8.40 -22.16 4.67
CA TYR A 116 8.36 -21.68 3.28
C TYR A 116 8.80 -20.22 3.21
N VAL A 117 8.35 -19.39 4.16
CA VAL A 117 8.72 -17.98 4.26
C VAL A 117 10.22 -17.82 4.50
N ASP A 118 10.82 -18.63 5.36
CA ASP A 118 12.25 -18.60 5.64
C ASP A 118 13.07 -18.89 4.38
N LYS A 119 12.72 -19.94 3.63
CA LYS A 119 13.35 -20.24 2.32
C LYS A 119 13.24 -19.08 1.34
N LEU A 120 12.08 -18.43 1.26
CA LEU A 120 11.89 -17.28 0.37
C LEU A 120 12.71 -16.05 0.79
N ASN A 121 12.92 -15.86 2.09
CA ASN A 121 13.72 -14.78 2.63
C ASN A 121 15.22 -14.93 2.33
N GLU A 122 15.72 -16.16 2.13
CA GLU A 122 17.10 -16.44 1.72
C GLU A 122 17.39 -16.10 0.25
N ILE A 123 16.35 -16.05 -0.60
CA ILE A 123 16.47 -15.76 -2.03
C ILE A 123 16.71 -14.27 -2.26
N ASN A 124 17.93 -13.87 -2.61
CA ASN A 124 18.29 -12.45 -2.81
C ASN A 124 18.13 -11.95 -4.25
N GLU A 125 18.08 -12.84 -5.23
CA GLU A 125 17.92 -12.53 -6.64
C GLU A 125 16.72 -13.29 -7.22
N SER A 126 16.14 -12.77 -8.30
CA SER A 126 14.96 -13.39 -8.90
C SER A 126 15.27 -14.79 -9.44
N VAL A 127 14.44 -15.76 -9.09
CA VAL A 127 14.56 -17.15 -9.53
C VAL A 127 13.51 -17.43 -10.58
N LEU A 128 13.93 -17.87 -11.77
CA LEU A 128 13.04 -18.20 -12.89
C LEU A 128 12.85 -19.72 -12.98
N ASN A 129 11.59 -20.17 -13.09
CA ASN A 129 11.21 -21.57 -13.25
C ASN A 129 11.70 -22.51 -12.13
N HIS A 130 11.60 -22.07 -10.88
CA HIS A 130 11.76 -22.96 -9.74
C HIS A 130 10.76 -24.11 -9.80
N THR A 131 11.22 -25.30 -9.43
CA THR A 131 10.41 -26.52 -9.37
C THR A 131 10.71 -27.25 -8.07
N ASP A 132 9.67 -27.79 -7.45
CA ASP A 132 9.77 -28.64 -6.26
C ASP A 132 9.83 -30.13 -6.63
N HIS A 133 10.19 -30.44 -7.89
CA HIS A 133 10.32 -31.80 -8.43
C HIS A 133 9.06 -32.68 -8.21
N GLY A 134 7.88 -32.07 -8.30
CA GLY A 134 6.59 -32.73 -8.12
C GLY A 134 6.08 -32.77 -6.67
N LEU A 135 6.84 -32.25 -5.71
CA LEU A 135 6.38 -32.05 -4.32
C LEU A 135 5.58 -30.75 -4.18
N CYS A 136 4.75 -30.69 -3.15
CA CYS A 136 4.07 -29.46 -2.75
C CYS A 136 5.09 -28.46 -2.18
N ALA A 137 4.93 -27.18 -2.48
CA ALA A 137 5.79 -26.13 -1.91
C ALA A 137 5.48 -25.87 -0.42
N TYR A 138 4.27 -26.22 0.01
CA TYR A 138 3.69 -25.85 1.29
C TYR A 138 3.52 -27.04 2.25
N SER A 139 3.76 -28.26 1.75
CA SER A 139 3.68 -29.50 2.52
C SER A 139 4.68 -30.52 1.96
N ASN A 140 5.02 -31.55 2.75
CA ASN A 140 5.91 -32.63 2.32
C ASN A 140 5.19 -33.72 1.50
N GLU A 141 4.10 -33.37 0.82
CA GLU A 141 3.26 -34.31 0.06
C GLU A 141 3.41 -34.10 -1.45
N PRO A 142 3.12 -35.12 -2.28
CA PRO A 142 3.07 -34.97 -3.73
C PRO A 142 2.06 -33.88 -4.15
N CYS A 143 2.44 -33.02 -5.08
CA CYS A 143 1.55 -31.98 -5.58
C CYS A 143 0.65 -32.54 -6.69
N THR A 144 -0.66 -32.26 -6.60
CA THR A 144 -1.63 -32.53 -7.68
C THR A 144 -1.18 -31.91 -9.00
N TYR A 145 -0.50 -30.77 -8.94
CA TYR A 145 0.05 -30.06 -10.09
C TYR A 145 1.58 -30.22 -10.17
N SER A 146 2.04 -31.40 -10.55
CA SER A 146 3.48 -31.74 -10.59
C SER A 146 4.27 -30.96 -11.64
N ASN A 147 3.63 -30.46 -12.71
CA ASN A 147 4.27 -29.66 -13.76
C ASN A 147 4.15 -28.15 -13.50
N LYS A 148 4.47 -27.75 -12.26
CA LYS A 148 4.44 -26.38 -11.77
C LYS A 148 5.78 -25.68 -12.07
N HIS A 149 5.68 -24.50 -12.65
CA HIS A 149 6.78 -23.55 -12.77
C HIS A 149 6.52 -22.38 -11.85
N VAL A 150 7.53 -21.96 -11.10
CA VAL A 150 7.42 -20.84 -10.16
C VAL A 150 8.48 -19.80 -10.45
N VAL A 151 8.11 -18.52 -10.36
CA VAL A 151 9.05 -17.39 -10.31
C VAL A 151 9.01 -16.79 -8.93
N TYR A 152 10.18 -16.64 -8.32
CA TYR A 152 10.34 -15.88 -7.08
C TYR A 152 11.03 -14.57 -7.40
N VAL A 153 10.42 -13.45 -7.02
CA VAL A 153 10.98 -12.12 -7.20
C VAL A 153 11.03 -11.42 -5.84
N PRO A 154 12.22 -11.14 -5.31
CA PRO A 154 12.39 -10.36 -4.08
C PRO A 154 11.78 -8.96 -4.23
N ILE A 155 10.94 -8.55 -3.27
CA ILE A 155 10.42 -7.19 -3.17
C ILE A 155 11.36 -6.42 -2.25
N ASN A 156 12.17 -5.55 -2.84
CA ASN A 156 13.11 -4.70 -2.11
C ASN A 156 12.68 -3.23 -2.19
N GLY A 157 12.92 -2.47 -1.13
CA GLY A 157 12.63 -1.04 -1.11
C GLY A 157 13.35 -0.34 0.05
N GLY A 158 13.82 0.89 -0.16
CA GLY A 158 14.53 1.63 0.88
C GLY A 158 15.84 0.99 1.35
N GLY A 159 16.41 0.05 0.59
CA GLY A 159 17.60 -0.72 0.98
C GLY A 159 17.32 -1.96 1.83
N GLU A 160 16.06 -2.32 2.05
CA GLU A 160 15.66 -3.50 2.82
C GLU A 160 14.75 -4.45 2.01
N ARG A 161 14.69 -5.70 2.45
CA ARG A 161 13.76 -6.73 1.95
C ARG A 161 12.39 -6.51 2.58
N LEU A 162 11.39 -6.23 1.74
CA LEU A 162 10.02 -5.96 2.15
C LEU A 162 9.12 -7.20 2.06
N GLY A 163 9.43 -8.12 1.16
CA GLY A 163 8.60 -9.30 0.92
C GLY A 163 8.99 -10.06 -0.34
N THR A 164 8.10 -10.93 -0.82
CA THR A 164 8.34 -11.74 -2.03
C THR A 164 7.11 -11.71 -2.94
N LEU A 165 7.34 -11.49 -4.23
CA LEU A 165 6.36 -11.70 -5.28
C LEU A 165 6.56 -13.11 -5.85
N ILE A 166 5.49 -13.87 -5.91
CA ILE A 166 5.49 -15.26 -6.35
C ILE A 166 4.55 -15.36 -7.55
N LEU A 167 5.04 -15.88 -8.67
CA LEU A 167 4.22 -16.24 -9.82
C LEU A 167 4.28 -17.75 -10.01
N ALA A 168 3.13 -18.39 -10.15
CA ALA A 168 3.05 -19.83 -10.38
C ALA A 168 2.15 -20.13 -11.57
N ARG A 169 2.64 -20.94 -12.52
CA ARG A 169 1.84 -21.44 -13.64
C ARG A 169 2.17 -22.88 -13.94
N PHE A 170 1.28 -23.54 -14.69
CA PHE A 170 1.36 -24.97 -14.97
C PHE A 170 1.56 -25.23 -16.45
N GLY A 171 2.33 -26.27 -16.78
CA GLY A 171 2.48 -26.79 -18.14
C GLY A 171 3.44 -26.02 -19.05
N TYR A 172 3.59 -24.70 -18.91
CA TYR A 172 4.52 -23.90 -19.71
C TYR A 172 5.49 -23.08 -18.84
N PRO A 173 6.82 -23.13 -19.09
CA PRO A 173 7.81 -22.42 -18.29
C PRO A 173 7.81 -20.92 -18.57
N PHE A 174 8.06 -20.11 -17.54
CA PHE A 174 8.32 -18.67 -17.60
C PHE A 174 9.51 -18.34 -18.48
N ASP A 175 9.43 -17.22 -19.20
CA ASP A 175 10.54 -16.68 -19.97
C ASP A 175 11.05 -15.35 -19.40
N THR A 176 12.10 -14.81 -19.99
CA THR A 176 12.72 -13.56 -19.52
C THR A 176 11.75 -12.36 -19.55
N ARG A 177 10.73 -12.36 -20.42
CA ARG A 177 9.73 -11.26 -20.45
C ARG A 177 8.85 -11.30 -19.21
N ASP A 178 8.47 -12.50 -18.78
CA ASP A 178 7.72 -12.70 -17.54
C ASP A 178 8.57 -12.25 -16.33
N LEU A 179 9.87 -12.55 -16.34
CA LEU A 179 10.80 -12.11 -15.29
C LEU A 179 10.95 -10.59 -15.24
N VAL A 180 11.15 -9.94 -16.40
CA VAL A 180 11.25 -8.47 -16.51
C VAL A 180 9.97 -7.80 -16.00
N LEU A 181 8.82 -8.36 -16.36
CA LEU A 181 7.54 -7.89 -15.83
C LEU A 181 7.48 -8.09 -14.31
N GLY A 182 7.83 -9.27 -13.81
CA GLY A 182 7.87 -9.58 -12.37
C GLY A 182 8.76 -8.64 -11.55
N GLU A 183 9.97 -8.34 -12.01
CA GLU A 183 10.90 -7.42 -11.34
C GLU A 183 10.44 -5.97 -11.35
N TYR A 184 9.91 -5.52 -12.50
CA TYR A 184 9.28 -4.21 -12.59
C TYR A 184 8.14 -4.07 -11.59
N LEU A 185 7.34 -5.13 -11.45
CA LEU A 185 6.21 -5.18 -10.53
C LEU A 185 6.63 -5.25 -9.07
N ALA A 186 7.62 -6.07 -8.73
CA ALA A 186 8.18 -6.12 -7.38
C ALA A 186 8.70 -4.74 -6.95
N THR A 187 9.34 -4.00 -7.86
CA THR A 187 9.79 -2.62 -7.61
C THR A 187 8.61 -1.69 -7.32
N VAL A 188 7.57 -1.74 -8.16
CA VAL A 188 6.34 -0.96 -7.98
C VAL A 188 5.66 -1.26 -6.64
N VAL A 189 5.55 -2.55 -6.29
CA VAL A 189 4.96 -2.99 -5.03
C VAL A 189 5.78 -2.50 -3.85
N GLY A 190 7.11 -2.60 -3.92
CA GLY A 190 8.01 -2.09 -2.90
C GLY A 190 7.79 -0.59 -2.65
N LEU A 191 7.61 0.20 -3.71
CA LEU A 191 7.28 1.63 -3.58
C LEU A 191 5.93 1.86 -2.89
N GLU A 192 4.90 1.08 -3.20
CA GLU A 192 3.59 1.23 -2.54
C GLU A 192 3.63 0.80 -1.07
N ILE A 193 4.41 -0.24 -0.71
CA ILE A 193 4.64 -0.63 0.69
C ILE A 193 5.32 0.50 1.46
N LEU A 194 6.39 1.09 0.93
CA LEU A 194 7.07 2.21 1.57
C LEU A 194 6.16 3.44 1.70
N HIS A 195 5.36 3.72 0.66
CA HIS A 195 4.42 4.83 0.66
C HIS A 195 3.28 4.62 1.68
N ASP A 196 2.78 3.39 1.84
CA ASP A 196 1.80 3.06 2.88
C ASP A 196 2.38 3.23 4.28
N ARG A 197 3.59 2.72 4.53
CA ARG A 197 4.30 2.93 5.80
C ARG A 197 4.51 4.41 6.11
N ALA A 198 4.93 5.22 5.13
CA ALA A 198 5.09 6.66 5.30
C ALA A 198 3.77 7.35 5.68
N ARG A 199 2.65 7.00 5.01
CA ARG A 199 1.31 7.51 5.35
C ARG A 199 0.87 7.11 6.75
N GLN A 200 1.15 5.88 7.18
CA GLN A 200 0.83 5.42 8.53
C GLN A 200 1.62 6.20 9.59
N ILE A 201 2.92 6.45 9.34
CA ILE A 201 3.77 7.28 10.20
C ILE A 201 3.23 8.72 10.26
N GLU A 202 2.92 9.33 9.11
CA GLU A 202 2.37 10.67 9.03
C GLU A 202 1.04 10.79 9.77
N LYS A 203 0.12 9.83 9.56
CA LYS A 203 -1.16 9.76 10.25
C LYS A 203 -0.97 9.66 11.75
N ARG A 204 -0.11 8.76 12.23
CA ARG A 204 0.18 8.61 13.66
C ARG A 204 0.84 9.85 14.25
N ALA A 205 1.75 10.50 13.52
CA ALA A 205 2.36 11.75 13.94
C ALA A 205 1.33 12.89 14.02
N HIS A 206 0.41 12.95 13.06
CA HIS A 206 -0.68 13.90 13.05
C HIS A 206 -1.65 13.68 14.22
N GLU A 207 -2.09 12.45 14.46
CA GLU A 207 -2.96 12.10 15.60
C GLU A 207 -2.29 12.44 16.94
N ASN A 208 -0.99 12.14 17.08
CA ASN A 208 -0.20 12.54 18.25
C ASN A 208 -0.16 14.06 18.42
N LEU A 209 0.04 14.81 17.34
CA LEU A 209 0.07 16.28 17.38
C LEU A 209 -1.29 16.85 17.82
N VAL A 210 -2.40 16.32 17.30
CA VAL A 210 -3.76 16.73 17.69
C VAL A 210 -3.98 16.52 19.19
N VAL A 211 -3.61 15.34 19.70
CA VAL A 211 -3.70 15.03 21.14
C VAL A 211 -2.85 15.99 21.98
N GLN A 212 -1.60 16.24 21.58
CA GLN A 212 -0.71 17.16 22.28
C GLN A 212 -1.25 18.59 22.29
N MET A 213 -1.78 19.07 21.17
CA MET A 213 -2.36 20.42 21.06
C MET A 213 -3.59 20.57 21.96
N ALA A 214 -4.46 19.57 21.98
CA ALA A 214 -5.65 19.59 22.83
C ALA A 214 -5.28 19.59 24.32
N LEU A 215 -4.33 18.75 24.74
CA LEU A 215 -3.85 18.73 26.12
C LEU A 215 -3.21 20.06 26.53
N ARG A 216 -2.48 20.72 25.62
CA ARG A 216 -1.92 22.07 25.88
C ARG A 216 -2.95 23.17 25.94
N ALA A 217 -4.13 22.99 25.32
CA ALA A 217 -5.24 23.94 25.41
C ALA A 217 -6.01 23.84 26.74
N LEU A 218 -5.82 22.75 27.48
CA LEU A 218 -6.39 22.56 28.81
C LEU A 218 -5.52 23.25 29.89
N SER A 219 -6.16 23.87 30.87
CA SER A 219 -5.50 24.32 32.09
C SER A 219 -5.14 23.13 32.99
N TYR A 220 -4.29 23.34 33.98
CA TYR A 220 -3.93 22.29 34.95
C TYR A 220 -5.16 21.64 35.61
N SER A 221 -6.12 22.45 36.06
CA SER A 221 -7.35 21.96 36.69
C SER A 221 -8.27 21.24 35.69
N GLU A 222 -8.29 21.67 34.42
CA GLU A 222 -9.03 20.97 33.36
C GLU A 222 -8.39 19.62 33.05
N VAL A 223 -7.05 19.52 32.95
CA VAL A 223 -6.36 18.23 32.74
C VAL A 223 -6.67 17.24 33.86
N GLU A 224 -6.61 17.69 35.12
CA GLU A 224 -6.89 16.81 36.25
C GLU A 224 -8.37 16.38 36.26
N SER A 225 -9.27 17.30 35.95
CA SER A 225 -10.70 17.00 35.76
C SER A 225 -10.93 15.91 34.71
N ILE A 226 -10.25 15.97 33.57
CA ILE A 226 -10.37 14.95 32.53
C ILE A 226 -9.88 13.59 33.03
N LYS A 227 -8.78 13.50 33.79
CA LYS A 227 -8.34 12.21 34.38
C LYS A 227 -9.41 11.60 35.28
N HIS A 228 -10.15 12.43 36.04
CA HIS A 228 -11.28 11.95 36.84
C HIS A 228 -12.42 11.45 35.96
N ILE A 229 -12.79 12.19 34.91
CA ILE A 229 -13.82 11.76 33.94
C ILE A 229 -13.47 10.40 33.31
N VAL A 230 -12.23 10.28 32.85
CA VAL A 230 -11.72 9.10 32.17
C VAL A 230 -11.71 7.88 33.11
N ARG A 231 -11.30 8.06 34.37
CA ARG A 231 -11.41 7.03 35.42
C ARG A 231 -12.85 6.64 35.73
N GLU A 232 -13.77 7.61 35.77
CA GLU A 232 -15.19 7.34 36.04
C GLU A 232 -15.88 6.61 34.87
N LEU A 233 -15.48 6.89 33.63
CA LEU A 233 -15.98 6.19 32.44
C LEU A 233 -15.62 4.71 32.43
N GLY A 234 -14.40 4.36 32.83
CA GLY A 234 -13.90 2.97 32.87
C GLY A 234 -13.91 2.25 31.50
N SER A 235 -14.20 2.97 30.42
CA SER A 235 -14.33 2.46 29.05
C SER A 235 -14.22 3.61 28.03
N GLU A 236 -14.25 3.30 26.74
CA GLU A 236 -14.14 4.29 25.66
C GLU A 236 -15.37 5.20 25.52
N GLU A 237 -16.53 4.80 26.07
CA GLU A 237 -17.77 5.57 26.01
C GLU A 237 -18.67 5.37 27.23
N GLY A 238 -19.41 6.40 27.62
CA GLY A 238 -20.28 6.31 28.80
C GLY A 238 -20.94 7.63 29.16
N VAL A 239 -21.65 7.64 30.29
CA VAL A 239 -22.35 8.84 30.78
C VAL A 239 -21.62 9.42 31.98
N VAL A 240 -21.27 10.70 31.87
CA VAL A 240 -20.53 11.45 32.89
C VAL A 240 -21.46 12.46 33.54
N VAL A 241 -21.48 12.49 34.87
CA VAL A 241 -22.24 13.49 35.64
C VAL A 241 -21.30 14.57 36.14
N ALA A 242 -21.30 15.72 35.46
CA ALA A 242 -20.33 16.79 35.70
C ALA A 242 -20.30 17.34 37.15
N SER A 243 -21.41 17.25 37.91
CA SER A 243 -21.40 17.64 39.33
C SER A 243 -20.60 16.66 40.19
N LYS A 244 -20.76 15.35 39.95
CA LYS A 244 -20.04 14.32 40.70
C LYS A 244 -18.52 14.41 40.46
N VAL A 245 -18.11 14.57 39.20
CA VAL A 245 -16.71 14.79 38.84
C VAL A 245 -16.16 16.07 39.47
N ALA A 246 -16.95 17.15 39.47
CA ALA A 246 -16.53 18.43 40.04
C ALA A 246 -16.26 18.33 41.56
N ASP A 247 -17.12 17.62 42.28
CA ASP A 247 -16.97 17.38 43.72
C ASP A 247 -15.74 16.52 44.02
N GLU A 248 -15.49 15.45 43.24
CA GLU A 248 -14.31 14.59 43.39
C GLU A 248 -12.99 15.28 43.03
N ALA A 249 -12.99 16.13 42.01
CA ALA A 249 -11.81 16.86 41.56
C ALA A 249 -11.60 18.18 42.34
N GLY A 250 -12.52 18.58 43.21
CA GLY A 250 -12.44 19.82 43.98
C GLY A 250 -12.48 21.10 43.12
N VAL A 251 -13.24 21.08 42.03
CA VAL A 251 -13.36 22.20 41.08
C VAL A 251 -14.82 22.59 40.84
N THR A 252 -15.05 23.70 40.14
CA THR A 252 -16.42 24.07 39.72
C THR A 252 -16.86 23.25 38.50
N ARG A 253 -18.17 22.99 38.39
CA ARG A 253 -18.77 22.32 37.21
C ARG A 253 -18.37 22.97 35.87
N SER A 254 -18.16 24.29 35.86
CA SER A 254 -17.71 25.03 34.67
C SER A 254 -16.35 24.59 34.14
N VAL A 255 -15.44 24.13 35.01
CA VAL A 255 -14.13 23.58 34.61
C VAL A 255 -14.33 22.28 33.83
N ILE A 256 -15.18 21.38 34.32
CA ILE A 256 -15.52 20.11 33.65
C ILE A 256 -16.12 20.35 32.27
N VAL A 257 -17.12 21.24 32.19
CA VAL A 257 -17.82 21.55 30.93
C VAL A 257 -16.87 22.20 29.92
N ASN A 258 -15.99 23.10 30.36
CA ASN A 258 -15.00 23.72 29.48
C ASN A 258 -13.96 22.72 28.97
N ALA A 259 -13.49 21.81 29.81
CA ALA A 259 -12.56 20.76 29.41
C ALA A 259 -13.16 19.87 28.32
N LEU A 260 -14.39 19.37 28.54
CA LEU A 260 -15.12 18.58 27.54
C LEU A 260 -15.32 19.34 26.23
N ARG A 261 -15.74 20.61 26.29
CA ARG A 261 -15.92 21.45 25.10
C ARG A 261 -14.62 21.64 24.30
N LYS A 262 -13.48 21.80 24.98
CA LYS A 262 -12.17 21.94 24.32
C LYS A 262 -11.74 20.65 23.62
N LEU A 263 -11.96 19.50 24.25
CA LEU A 263 -11.65 18.19 23.65
C LEU A 263 -12.57 17.86 22.47
N GLU A 264 -13.85 18.19 22.58
CA GLU A 264 -14.82 18.05 21.48
C GLU A 264 -14.45 18.95 20.30
N SER A 265 -14.05 20.20 20.56
CA SER A 265 -13.55 21.13 19.53
C SER A 265 -12.28 20.62 18.83
N ALA A 266 -11.47 19.80 19.50
CA ALA A 266 -10.26 19.18 18.95
C ALA A 266 -10.54 17.84 18.24
N GLY A 267 -11.79 17.37 18.21
CA GLY A 267 -12.16 16.08 17.63
C GLY A 267 -11.64 14.87 18.40
N ILE A 268 -11.30 15.03 19.68
CA ILE A 268 -10.80 13.93 20.54
C ILE A 268 -11.96 13.15 21.15
N ILE A 269 -13.07 13.84 21.44
CA ILE A 269 -14.28 13.24 21.98
C ILE A 269 -15.50 13.71 21.19
N GLU A 270 -16.57 12.93 21.27
CA GLU A 270 -17.93 13.35 20.97
C GLU A 270 -18.71 13.46 22.27
N SER A 271 -19.51 14.53 22.40
CA SER A 271 -20.37 14.70 23.57
C SER A 271 -21.84 14.89 23.17
N ARG A 272 -22.75 14.32 23.96
CA ARG A 272 -24.20 14.51 23.80
C ARG A 272 -24.86 14.73 25.16
N SER A 273 -25.47 15.88 25.35
CA SER A 273 -26.20 16.19 26.59
C SER A 273 -27.42 15.27 26.75
N LEU A 274 -27.57 14.68 27.94
CA LEU A 274 -28.74 13.90 28.37
C LEU A 274 -29.57 14.66 29.42
N GLY A 275 -29.40 15.98 29.50
CA GLY A 275 -30.07 16.83 30.48
C GLY A 275 -29.62 16.52 31.91
N MET A 276 -30.58 16.22 32.80
CA MET A 276 -30.31 15.95 34.22
C MET A 276 -29.58 14.62 34.44
N LYS A 277 -29.59 13.71 33.47
CA LYS A 277 -28.92 12.40 33.57
C LYS A 277 -27.40 12.48 33.37
N GLY A 278 -26.89 13.63 32.91
CA GLY A 278 -25.47 13.84 32.62
C GLY A 278 -25.20 14.07 31.13
N THR A 279 -23.97 13.82 30.71
CA THR A 279 -23.51 13.97 29.33
C THR A 279 -22.94 12.63 28.87
N TYR A 280 -23.42 12.12 27.75
CA TYR A 280 -22.77 11.00 27.08
C TYR A 280 -21.48 11.50 26.45
N VAL A 281 -20.37 10.80 26.70
CA VAL A 281 -19.05 11.09 26.15
C VAL A 281 -18.54 9.83 25.48
N LYS A 282 -18.02 9.98 24.26
CA LYS A 282 -17.31 8.94 23.53
C LYS A 282 -15.93 9.44 23.15
N ILE A 283 -14.90 8.67 23.44
CA ILE A 283 -13.52 8.99 23.08
C ILE A 283 -13.27 8.47 21.67
N LEU A 284 -12.86 9.36 20.76
CA LEU A 284 -12.61 9.04 19.36
C LEU A 284 -11.16 8.65 19.08
N ASN A 285 -10.22 9.13 19.91
CA ASN A 285 -8.78 8.94 19.69
C ASN A 285 -8.16 8.06 20.79
N PRO A 286 -7.74 6.82 20.49
CA PRO A 286 -7.11 5.94 21.47
C PRO A 286 -5.80 6.47 22.08
N LEU A 287 -5.02 7.25 21.31
CA LEU A 287 -3.75 7.84 21.81
C LEU A 287 -4.00 8.84 22.95
N PHE A 288 -5.19 9.41 23.03
CA PHE A 288 -5.57 10.28 24.14
C PHE A 288 -5.70 9.50 25.46
N MET A 289 -6.28 8.29 25.42
CA MET A 289 -6.43 7.41 26.58
C MET A 289 -5.05 6.99 27.14
N GLU A 290 -4.16 6.56 26.24
CA GLU A 290 -2.77 6.22 26.56
C GLU A 290 -2.07 7.40 27.24
N ARG A 291 -2.28 8.63 26.74
CA ARG A 291 -1.58 9.82 27.23
C ARG A 291 -2.09 10.32 28.58
N ILE A 292 -3.36 10.12 28.90
CA ILE A 292 -3.99 10.56 30.15
C ILE A 292 -3.80 9.55 31.30
N GLY A 293 -3.29 8.35 30.99
CA GLY A 293 -2.99 7.33 31.99
C GLY A 293 -4.22 6.50 32.35
N PHE A 294 -4.91 5.97 31.33
CA PHE A 294 -5.84 4.88 31.56
C PHE A 294 -5.06 3.68 32.13
N PRO A 295 -5.52 3.05 33.23
CA PRO A 295 -4.94 1.77 33.64
C PRO A 295 -5.17 0.77 32.50
N GLU A 296 -4.09 0.19 32.00
CA GLU A 296 -4.18 -1.03 31.19
C GLU A 296 -4.68 -2.14 32.12
N ASP A 297 -5.85 -2.72 31.80
CA ASP A 297 -6.29 -4.00 32.39
C ASP A 297 -5.53 -5.16 31.75
#